data_AF-A0A820BG61-F1
#
_entry.id   AF-A0A820BG61-F1
#
_cell.length_a   1.000
_cell.length_b   1.000
_cell.length_c   1.000
_cell.angle_alpha   90.00
_cell.angle_beta   90.00
_cell.angle_gamma   90.00
#
_symmetry.space_group_name_H-M   'P 1'
#
loop_
_entity.id
_entity.type
_entity.pdbx_description
1 polymer ?
#
loop_
_entity_poly.entity_id
_entity_poly.type
_entity_poly.pdbx_seq_one_letter_code
_entity_poly.pdbx_strand_id
1 'polypeptide(L)'
;IIYCGRRLFCTPSFRFIVQTAIDSLDKVSTSLSLMTTAINCQYSVETLLDDLRQQVFQRVQPNIYQRKLSILRLILICQQRIKSIDSFLKLNSISDGFEGEKVVLTSVALERKYKLGEVIEECYGLLDSIEVYVDYYFPYAQHGALLYSVIQRINLLSPLNYKFSINIIYKLFDQLFPLNNQTSIEDKLFWKDIQDEQYDKLPLLIEINDLTKEEFSPVDQQQIDENIKKMIQSFIKLILPQFFN
;
A
#
# COMPACT_ATOMS: atom_id res chain seq x y z
N ILE A 1 -22.70 17.24 -27.30
CA ILE A 1 -21.40 17.95 -27.39
C ILE A 1 -21.18 18.38 -28.84
N ILE A 2 -20.60 19.56 -29.12
CA ILE A 2 -20.21 19.93 -30.49
C ILE A 2 -18.69 19.79 -30.59
N TYR A 3 -18.21 18.98 -31.54
CA TYR A 3 -16.79 18.76 -31.78
C TYR A 3 -16.51 18.87 -33.28
N CYS A 4 -15.55 19.71 -33.67
CA CYS A 4 -15.20 19.98 -35.07
C CYS A 4 -16.43 20.25 -35.97
N GLY A 5 -17.39 21.06 -35.49
CA GLY A 5 -18.59 21.42 -36.23
C GLY A 5 -19.69 20.34 -36.29
N ARG A 6 -19.50 19.18 -35.66
CA ARG A 6 -20.49 18.10 -35.61
C ARG A 6 -21.11 17.99 -34.23
N ARG A 7 -22.44 17.79 -34.17
CA ARG A 7 -23.14 17.43 -32.93
C ARG A 7 -22.90 15.95 -32.65
N LEU A 8 -22.24 15.68 -31.53
CA LEU A 8 -22.07 14.36 -30.96
C LEU A 8 -23.11 14.14 -29.86
N PHE A 9 -23.80 13.00 -29.93
CA PHE A 9 -24.60 12.47 -28.84
C PHE A 9 -23.65 11.81 -27.84
N CYS A 10 -23.65 12.30 -26.60
CA CYS A 10 -22.83 11.73 -25.53
C CYS A 10 -23.74 11.01 -24.54
N THR A 11 -23.32 9.83 -24.11
CA THR A 11 -24.01 9.09 -23.06
C THR A 11 -23.85 9.82 -21.73
N PRO A 12 -24.82 9.69 -20.80
CA PRO A 12 -24.70 10.26 -19.45
C PRO A 12 -23.50 9.73 -18.66
N SER A 13 -22.95 8.57 -19.06
CA SER A 13 -21.80 7.91 -18.46
C SER A 13 -20.45 8.33 -19.06
N PHE A 14 -20.43 9.21 -20.06
CA PHE A 14 -19.18 9.64 -20.68
C PHE A 14 -18.28 10.37 -19.67
N ARG A 15 -17.05 9.90 -19.50
CA ARG A 15 -16.03 10.50 -18.63
C ARG A 15 -14.79 10.80 -19.47
N PHE A 16 -14.19 11.96 -19.22
CA PHE A 16 -12.97 12.39 -19.88
C PHE A 16 -11.94 12.77 -18.81
N ILE A 17 -10.80 12.09 -18.81
CA ILE A 17 -9.70 12.30 -17.88
C ILE A 17 -8.45 12.55 -18.72
N VAL A 18 -7.70 13.60 -18.38
CA VAL A 18 -6.46 13.99 -19.07
C VAL A 18 -5.33 13.94 -18.07
N GLN A 19 -4.23 13.30 -18.46
CA GLN A 19 -2.99 13.28 -17.70
C GLN A 19 -1.92 14.05 -18.47
N THR A 20 -1.20 14.93 -17.77
CA THR A 20 -0.13 15.77 -18.35
C THR A 20 1.15 15.61 -17.56
N ALA A 21 2.30 15.71 -18.23
CA ALA A 21 3.63 15.72 -17.61
C ALA A 21 4.10 17.14 -17.20
N ILE A 22 3.16 18.08 -17.03
CA ILE A 22 3.48 19.46 -16.68
C ILE A 22 3.70 19.51 -15.15
N ASP A 23 4.91 19.87 -14.74
CA ASP A 23 5.32 19.87 -13.34
C ASP A 23 4.69 21.00 -12.50
N SER A 24 4.00 21.99 -13.08
CA SER A 24 3.35 23.04 -12.29
C SER A 24 2.00 23.46 -12.86
N LEU A 25 1.01 23.59 -11.99
CA LEU A 25 -0.30 24.16 -12.34
C LEU A 25 -0.19 25.60 -12.83
N ASP A 26 0.89 26.31 -12.48
CA ASP A 26 1.14 27.70 -12.87
C ASP A 26 1.24 27.90 -14.40
N LYS A 27 1.48 26.82 -15.15
CA LYS A 27 1.54 26.83 -16.62
C LYS A 27 0.16 26.62 -17.27
N VAL A 28 -0.88 26.33 -16.48
CA VAL A 28 -2.25 26.14 -16.96
C VAL A 28 -2.94 27.50 -17.05
N SER A 29 -3.58 27.78 -18.18
CA SER A 29 -4.31 29.04 -18.35
C SER A 29 -5.47 29.13 -17.36
N THR A 30 -5.77 30.35 -16.89
CA THR A 30 -6.89 30.60 -15.97
C THR A 30 -8.23 30.13 -16.55
N SER A 31 -8.41 30.25 -17.87
CA SER A 31 -9.59 29.76 -18.57
C SER A 31 -9.81 28.25 -18.44
N LEU A 32 -8.72 27.46 -18.54
CA LEU A 32 -8.77 26.01 -18.36
C LEU A 32 -8.94 25.65 -16.88
N SER A 33 -8.27 26.36 -15.98
CA SER A 33 -8.36 26.13 -14.53
C SER A 33 -9.76 26.39 -13.97
N LEU A 34 -10.55 27.27 -14.57
CA LEU A 34 -11.94 27.51 -14.16
C LEU A 34 -12.91 26.41 -14.62
N MET A 35 -12.59 25.72 -15.72
CA MET A 35 -13.45 24.68 -16.30
C MET A 35 -13.03 23.26 -15.92
N THR A 36 -11.86 23.10 -15.29
CA THR A 36 -11.28 21.80 -14.97
C THR A 36 -10.84 21.75 -13.51
N THR A 37 -10.98 20.58 -12.89
CA THR A 37 -10.38 20.30 -11.58
C THR A 37 -9.00 19.70 -11.80
N ALA A 38 -7.96 20.50 -11.61
CA ALA A 38 -6.59 20.02 -11.68
C ALA A 38 -6.22 19.28 -10.39
N ILE A 39 -5.62 18.10 -10.54
CA ILE A 39 -5.12 17.28 -9.43
C ILE A 39 -3.60 17.27 -9.52
N ASN A 40 -2.93 17.70 -8.46
CA ASN A 40 -1.48 17.62 -8.39
C ASN A 40 -1.06 16.22 -7.93
N CYS A 41 -0.38 15.47 -8.80
CA CYS A 41 0.12 14.13 -8.53
C CYS A 41 1.62 14.11 -8.16
N GLN A 42 2.15 15.23 -7.65
CA GLN A 42 3.55 15.29 -7.21
C GLN A 42 3.77 14.49 -5.93
N TYR A 43 4.92 13.79 -5.87
CA TYR A 43 5.38 13.13 -4.67
C TYR A 43 5.75 14.17 -3.62
N SER A 44 5.08 14.14 -2.47
CA SER A 44 5.55 14.84 -1.28
C SER A 44 6.69 14.05 -0.63
N VAL A 45 7.52 14.73 0.16
CA VAL A 45 8.59 14.08 0.94
C VAL A 45 8.02 13.02 1.90
N GLU A 46 6.83 13.28 2.45
CA GLU A 46 6.12 12.35 3.34
C GLU A 46 5.68 11.09 2.59
N THR A 47 5.07 11.23 1.42
CA THR A 47 4.66 10.06 0.60
C THR A 47 5.87 9.22 0.19
N LEU A 48 6.98 9.88 -0.17
CA LEU A 48 8.22 9.17 -0.51
C LEU A 48 8.81 8.44 0.69
N LEU A 49 8.72 9.03 1.89
CA LEU A 49 9.20 8.40 3.12
C LEU A 49 8.42 7.10 3.36
N ASP A 50 7.09 7.16 3.32
CA ASP A 50 6.25 5.99 3.50
C ASP A 50 6.52 4.91 2.45
N ASP A 51 6.64 5.29 1.18
CA ASP A 51 6.96 4.38 0.08
C ASP A 51 8.32 3.70 0.29
N LEU A 52 9.36 4.47 0.62
CA LEU A 52 10.71 3.92 0.86
C LEU A 52 10.73 3.00 2.09
N ARG A 53 10.03 3.37 3.17
CA ARG A 53 9.92 2.56 4.38
C ARG A 53 9.30 1.21 4.08
N GLN A 54 8.18 1.20 3.35
CA GLN A 54 7.52 -0.04 2.94
C GLN A 54 8.37 -0.87 1.98
N GLN A 55 9.09 -0.23 1.05
CA GLN A 55 9.98 -0.95 0.13
C GLN A 55 11.16 -1.61 0.84
N VAL A 56 11.78 -0.95 1.83
CA VAL A 56 12.84 -1.56 2.64
C VAL A 56 12.27 -2.76 3.39
N PHE A 57 11.14 -2.58 4.07
CA PHE A 57 10.48 -3.65 4.81
C PHE A 57 10.16 -4.87 3.93
N GLN A 58 9.58 -4.65 2.75
CA GLN A 58 9.27 -5.71 1.79
C GLN A 58 10.51 -6.53 1.38
N ARG A 59 11.68 -5.91 1.34
CA ARG A 59 12.91 -6.55 0.83
C ARG A 59 13.73 -7.23 1.92
N VAL A 60 13.78 -6.60 3.09
CA VAL A 60 14.49 -7.17 4.24
C VAL A 60 13.68 -8.32 4.83
N GLN A 61 12.35 -8.21 4.87
CA GLN A 61 11.45 -9.20 5.47
C GLN A 61 10.27 -9.55 4.54
N PRO A 62 10.52 -10.20 3.39
CA PRO A 62 9.48 -10.52 2.40
C PRO A 62 8.37 -11.41 2.97
N ASN A 63 8.71 -12.38 3.83
CA ASN A 63 7.74 -13.31 4.42
C ASN A 63 6.71 -12.58 5.31
N ILE A 64 7.18 -11.66 6.15
CA ILE A 64 6.31 -10.87 7.04
C ILE A 64 5.48 -9.89 6.22
N TYR A 65 6.06 -9.29 5.18
CA TYR A 65 5.32 -8.45 4.24
C TYR A 65 4.20 -9.22 3.51
N GLN A 66 4.45 -10.45 3.07
CA GLN A 66 3.41 -11.31 2.47
C GLN A 66 2.30 -11.62 3.48
N ARG A 67 2.65 -11.92 4.74
CA ARG A 67 1.67 -12.10 5.82
C ARG A 67 0.83 -10.84 6.05
N LYS A 68 1.44 -9.63 6.05
CA LYS A 68 0.73 -8.34 6.11
C LYS A 68 -0.32 -8.23 4.99
N LEU A 69 0.06 -8.55 3.75
CA LEU A 69 -0.87 -8.53 2.61
C LEU A 69 -2.02 -9.54 2.75
N SER A 70 -1.72 -10.74 3.26
CA SER A 70 -2.71 -11.79 3.53
C SER A 70 -3.73 -11.36 4.59
N ILE A 71 -3.28 -10.76 5.69
CA ILE A 71 -4.14 -10.22 6.75
C ILE A 71 -5.04 -9.10 6.20
N LEU A 72 -4.49 -8.16 5.43
CA LEU A 72 -5.26 -7.08 4.79
C LEU A 72 -6.36 -7.62 3.86
N ARG A 73 -6.05 -8.68 3.09
CA ARG A 73 -7.06 -9.35 2.24
C ARG A 73 -8.14 -10.03 3.07
N LEU A 74 -7.79 -10.69 4.17
CA LEU A 74 -8.75 -11.32 5.07
C LEU A 74 -9.73 -10.29 5.64
N ILE A 75 -9.22 -9.13 6.11
CA ILE A 75 -10.05 -8.02 6.59
C ILE A 75 -11.04 -7.58 5.50
N LEU A 76 -10.58 -7.38 4.26
CA LEU A 76 -11.46 -6.99 3.15
C LEU A 76 -12.56 -8.03 2.89
N ILE A 77 -12.22 -9.32 2.92
CA ILE A 77 -13.19 -10.41 2.75
C ILE A 77 -14.22 -10.40 3.88
N CYS A 78 -13.78 -10.28 5.14
CA CYS A 78 -14.66 -10.21 6.30
C CYS A 78 -15.60 -9.00 6.22
N GLN A 79 -15.09 -7.82 5.84
CA GLN A 79 -15.90 -6.61 5.64
C GLN A 79 -16.94 -6.78 4.52
N GLN A 80 -16.58 -7.42 3.40
CA GLN A 80 -17.52 -7.74 2.33
C GLN A 80 -18.61 -8.70 2.80
N ARG A 81 -18.25 -9.72 3.60
CA ARG A 81 -19.20 -10.67 4.17
C ARG A 81 -20.15 -10.01 5.16
N ILE A 82 -19.66 -9.13 6.02
CA ILE A 82 -20.52 -8.33 6.91
C ILE A 82 -21.52 -7.51 6.08
N LYS A 83 -21.07 -6.86 5.00
CA LYS A 83 -21.98 -6.14 4.08
C LYS A 83 -23.01 -7.06 3.43
N SER A 84 -22.65 -8.30 3.07
CA SER A 84 -23.61 -9.27 2.54
C SER A 84 -24.62 -9.78 3.57
N ILE A 85 -24.20 -9.91 4.84
CA ILE A 85 -25.11 -10.24 5.94
C ILE A 85 -26.09 -9.09 6.16
N ASP A 86 -25.59 -7.85 6.16
CA ASP A 86 -26.42 -6.66 6.33
C ASP A 86 -27.42 -6.49 5.17
N SER A 87 -27.03 -6.79 3.93
CA SER A 87 -27.96 -6.76 2.80
C SER A 87 -29.00 -7.88 2.88
N PHE A 88 -28.61 -9.09 3.27
CA PHE A 88 -29.52 -10.22 3.50
C PHE A 88 -30.56 -9.90 4.58
N LEU A 89 -30.13 -9.32 5.70
CA LEU A 89 -31.02 -8.89 6.78
C LEU A 89 -32.00 -7.81 6.32
N LYS A 90 -31.55 -6.83 5.54
CA LYS A 90 -32.43 -5.79 4.98
C LYS A 90 -33.51 -6.39 4.07
N LEU A 91 -33.13 -7.29 3.16
CA LEU A 91 -34.09 -7.94 2.26
C LEU A 91 -35.14 -8.76 3.01
N ASN A 92 -34.74 -9.50 4.05
CA ASN A 92 -35.65 -10.34 4.84
C ASN A 92 -36.47 -9.57 5.89
N SER A 93 -36.08 -8.33 6.21
CA SER A 93 -36.90 -7.43 7.04
C SER A 93 -38.11 -6.88 6.30
N ILE A 94 -38.07 -6.88 4.95
CA ILE A 94 -39.10 -6.30 4.07
C ILE A 94 -40.14 -7.37 3.66
N SER A 95 -39.80 -8.66 3.71
CA SER A 95 -40.73 -9.74 3.34
C SER A 95 -41.77 -10.01 4.43
N ASP A 96 -43.05 -10.08 4.09
CA ASP A 96 -44.11 -10.52 5.01
C ASP A 96 -43.96 -12.03 5.28
N GLY A 97 -43.77 -12.41 6.54
CA GLY A 97 -43.49 -13.79 6.95
C GLY A 97 -43.38 -13.92 8.47
N PHE A 98 -43.67 -15.13 8.98
CA PHE A 98 -43.82 -15.48 10.40
C PHE A 98 -42.69 -14.92 11.27
N GLU A 99 -43.07 -14.16 12.31
CA GLU A 99 -42.14 -13.42 13.18
C GLU A 99 -41.11 -14.32 13.89
N GLY A 100 -41.47 -15.57 14.21
CA GLY A 100 -40.59 -16.50 14.93
C GLY A 100 -39.33 -16.92 14.15
N GLU A 101 -39.47 -17.26 12.86
CA GLU A 101 -38.32 -17.65 12.03
C GLU A 101 -37.39 -16.48 11.73
N LYS A 102 -37.96 -15.25 11.63
CA LYS A 102 -37.18 -14.02 11.46
C LYS A 102 -36.31 -13.71 12.69
N VAL A 103 -36.80 -13.96 13.90
CA VAL A 103 -36.01 -13.76 15.13
C VAL A 103 -34.82 -14.72 15.17
N VAL A 104 -35.00 -15.99 14.77
CA VAL A 104 -33.90 -16.96 14.72
C VAL A 104 -32.88 -16.63 13.62
N LEU A 105 -33.35 -16.24 12.43
CA LEU A 105 -32.46 -15.84 11.33
C LEU A 105 -31.65 -14.58 11.68
N THR A 106 -32.29 -13.60 12.32
CA THR A 106 -31.61 -12.38 12.76
C THR A 106 -30.59 -12.66 13.86
N SER A 107 -30.89 -13.52 14.84
CA SER A 107 -29.93 -13.88 15.89
C SER A 107 -28.70 -14.61 15.32
N VAL A 108 -28.89 -15.57 14.41
CA VAL A 108 -27.78 -16.31 13.76
C VAL A 108 -26.93 -15.38 12.88
N ALA A 109 -27.56 -14.49 12.13
CA ALA A 109 -26.86 -13.52 11.30
C ALA A 109 -26.04 -12.52 12.14
N LEU A 110 -26.59 -12.06 13.27
CA LEU A 110 -25.87 -11.22 14.22
C LEU A 110 -24.70 -11.95 14.86
N GLU A 111 -24.88 -13.21 15.30
CA GLU A 111 -23.80 -14.02 15.86
C GLU A 111 -22.64 -14.19 14.85
N ARG A 112 -22.96 -14.49 13.59
CA ARG A 112 -21.95 -14.57 12.52
C ARG A 112 -21.25 -13.23 12.28
N LYS A 113 -21.99 -12.11 12.36
CA LYS A 113 -21.42 -10.77 12.24
C LYS A 113 -20.47 -10.45 13.40
N TYR A 114 -20.81 -10.83 14.63
CA TYR A 114 -19.93 -10.67 15.79
C TYR A 114 -18.64 -11.49 15.63
N LYS A 115 -18.73 -12.77 15.27
CA LYS A 115 -17.56 -13.62 15.02
C LYS A 115 -16.63 -13.05 13.94
N LEU A 116 -17.19 -12.52 12.85
CA LEU A 116 -16.38 -11.84 11.83
C LEU A 116 -15.75 -10.54 12.34
N GLY A 117 -16.42 -9.83 13.27
CA GLY A 117 -15.88 -8.66 13.96
C GLY A 117 -14.67 -9.00 14.83
N GLU A 118 -14.77 -10.05 15.64
CA GLU A 118 -13.66 -10.54 16.49
C GLU A 118 -12.42 -10.89 15.64
N VAL A 119 -12.60 -11.61 14.54
CA VAL A 119 -11.50 -11.93 13.61
C VAL A 119 -10.86 -10.67 13.00
N ILE A 120 -11.67 -9.64 12.69
CA ILE A 120 -11.15 -8.36 12.20
C ILE A 120 -10.33 -7.66 13.28
N GLU A 121 -10.78 -7.66 14.53
CA GLU A 121 -10.06 -7.06 15.66
C GLU A 121 -8.71 -7.77 15.91
N GLU A 122 -8.69 -9.09 15.89
CA GLU A 122 -7.44 -9.88 15.97
C GLU A 122 -6.48 -9.53 14.82
N CYS A 123 -7.00 -9.41 13.60
CA CYS A 123 -6.22 -9.01 12.43
C CYS A 123 -5.62 -7.61 12.58
N TYR A 124 -6.36 -6.65 13.14
CA TYR A 124 -5.83 -5.32 13.43
C TYR A 124 -4.73 -5.36 14.49
N GLY A 125 -4.89 -6.14 15.56
CA GLY A 125 -3.84 -6.34 16.56
C GLY A 125 -2.55 -6.91 15.96
N LEU A 126 -2.67 -7.84 15.00
CA LEU A 126 -1.53 -8.36 14.25
C LEU A 126 -0.91 -7.30 13.33
N LEU A 127 -1.71 -6.51 12.64
CA LEU A 127 -1.19 -5.42 11.80
C LEU A 127 -0.44 -4.37 12.63
N ASP A 128 -0.96 -4.02 13.80
CA ASP A 128 -0.29 -3.09 14.72
C ASP A 128 1.07 -3.65 15.15
N SER A 129 1.14 -4.95 15.47
CA SER A 129 2.41 -5.61 15.78
C SER A 129 3.41 -5.56 14.62
N ILE A 130 2.93 -5.75 13.37
CA ILE A 130 3.76 -5.64 12.16
C ILE A 130 4.23 -4.19 11.94
N GLU A 131 3.38 -3.21 12.21
CA GLU A 131 3.70 -1.80 11.98
C GLU A 131 4.83 -1.31 12.90
N VAL A 132 4.89 -1.79 14.15
CA VAL A 132 6.04 -1.56 15.03
C VAL A 132 7.35 -2.03 14.38
N TYR A 133 7.32 -3.11 13.60
CA TYR A 133 8.51 -3.56 12.88
C TYR A 133 8.84 -2.72 11.66
N VAL A 134 7.83 -2.26 10.93
CA VAL A 134 7.99 -1.34 9.80
C VAL A 134 8.69 -0.04 10.27
N ASP A 135 8.38 0.42 11.48
CA ASP A 135 8.98 1.61 12.06
C ASP A 135 10.49 1.50 12.34
N TYR A 136 11.03 0.29 12.55
CA TYR A 136 12.49 0.12 12.66
C TYR A 136 13.23 0.55 11.39
N TYR A 137 12.57 0.52 10.23
CA TYR A 137 13.15 0.90 8.96
C TYR A 137 12.97 2.40 8.63
N PHE A 138 12.30 3.15 9.49
CA PHE A 138 12.09 4.59 9.34
C PHE A 138 13.38 5.39 9.09
N PRO A 139 14.52 5.13 9.78
CA PRO A 139 15.76 5.87 9.54
C PRO A 139 16.25 5.75 8.09
N TYR A 140 16.11 4.59 7.44
CA TYR A 140 16.52 4.42 6.04
C TYR A 140 15.66 5.27 5.11
N ALA A 141 14.35 5.24 5.31
CA ALA A 141 13.40 6.03 4.54
C ALA A 141 13.65 7.54 4.70
N GLN A 142 13.91 7.99 5.93
CA GLN A 142 14.21 9.38 6.22
C GLN A 142 15.47 9.86 5.47
N HIS A 143 16.55 9.08 5.48
CA HIS A 143 17.77 9.44 4.76
C HIS A 143 17.58 9.40 3.23
N GLY A 144 16.81 8.44 2.71
CA GLY A 144 16.46 8.40 1.28
C GLY A 144 15.64 9.62 0.84
N ALA A 145 14.67 10.03 1.65
CA ALA A 145 13.86 11.22 1.41
C ALA A 145 14.71 12.51 1.49
N LEU A 146 15.66 12.58 2.42
CA LEU A 146 16.63 13.69 2.48
C LEU A 146 17.50 13.75 1.22
N LEU A 147 18.03 12.62 0.75
CA LEU A 147 18.78 12.56 -0.51
C LEU A 147 17.93 13.04 -1.70
N TYR A 148 16.64 12.69 -1.75
CA TYR A 148 15.72 13.21 -2.75
C TYR A 148 15.58 14.72 -2.70
N SER A 149 15.43 15.28 -1.51
CA SER A 149 15.32 16.74 -1.35
C SER A 149 16.58 17.46 -1.84
N VAL A 150 17.76 16.87 -1.64
CA VAL A 150 19.04 17.38 -2.16
C VAL A 150 19.07 17.29 -3.69
N ILE A 151 18.68 16.15 -4.26
CA ILE A 151 18.57 15.98 -5.72
C ILE A 151 17.62 17.03 -6.33
N GLN A 152 16.44 17.22 -5.74
CA GLN A 152 15.47 18.19 -6.22
C GLN A 152 16.06 19.61 -6.19
N ARG A 153 16.83 19.96 -5.16
CA ARG A 153 17.53 21.25 -5.10
C ARG A 153 18.63 21.38 -6.16
N ILE A 154 19.36 20.31 -6.46
CA ILE A 154 20.36 20.31 -7.55
C ILE A 154 19.69 20.53 -8.91
N ASN A 155 18.52 19.93 -9.15
CA ASN A 155 17.74 20.15 -10.38
C ASN A 155 17.37 21.64 -10.59
N LEU A 156 17.24 22.42 -9.50
CA LEU A 156 16.96 23.86 -9.58
C LEU A 156 18.19 24.69 -9.98
N LEU A 157 19.41 24.23 -9.70
CA LEU A 157 20.64 24.97 -9.98
C LEU A 157 20.98 25.02 -11.47
N SER A 158 20.79 23.92 -12.20
CA SER A 158 20.87 23.92 -13.66
C SER A 158 19.84 22.94 -14.23
N PRO A 159 18.62 23.42 -14.56
CA PRO A 159 17.53 22.57 -15.02
C PRO A 159 17.76 21.94 -16.39
N LEU A 160 18.77 22.40 -17.13
CA LEU A 160 19.15 21.85 -18.44
C LEU A 160 20.14 20.68 -18.30
N ASN A 161 21.02 20.72 -17.30
CA ASN A 161 22.10 19.74 -17.15
C ASN A 161 21.80 18.69 -16.07
N TYR A 162 21.01 19.06 -15.06
CA TYR A 162 20.65 18.19 -13.95
C TYR A 162 19.14 17.98 -13.93
N LYS A 163 18.70 16.87 -14.53
CA LYS A 163 17.33 16.36 -14.40
C LYS A 163 17.37 14.95 -13.89
N PHE A 164 17.24 14.83 -12.58
CA PHE A 164 17.20 13.54 -11.90
C PHE A 164 15.75 13.13 -11.62
N SER A 165 15.43 11.88 -12.00
CA SER A 165 14.14 11.26 -11.68
C SER A 165 14.20 10.55 -10.33
N ILE A 166 13.03 10.38 -9.71
CA ILE A 166 12.88 9.64 -8.45
C ILE A 166 13.36 8.18 -8.55
N ASN A 167 13.36 7.62 -9.77
CA ASN A 167 13.82 6.26 -10.06
C ASN A 167 15.29 6.02 -9.67
N ILE A 168 16.12 7.07 -9.61
CA ILE A 168 17.52 6.95 -9.17
C ILE A 168 17.58 6.55 -7.69
N ILE A 169 16.65 7.05 -6.88
CA ILE A 169 16.58 6.72 -5.45
C ILE A 169 16.10 5.30 -5.27
N TYR A 170 15.07 4.89 -6.02
CA TYR A 170 14.64 3.49 -6.01
C TYR A 170 15.78 2.55 -6.40
N LYS A 171 16.56 2.87 -7.44
CA LYS A 171 17.75 2.09 -7.83
C LYS A 171 18.83 2.05 -6.74
N LEU A 172 19.04 3.14 -6.00
CA LEU A 172 19.98 3.16 -4.87
C LEU A 172 19.51 2.23 -3.76
N PHE A 173 18.23 2.25 -3.44
CA PHE A 173 17.63 1.32 -2.47
C PHE A 173 17.68 -0.13 -2.97
N ASP A 174 17.51 -0.35 -4.28
CA ASP A 174 17.66 -1.68 -4.90
C ASP A 174 19.05 -2.28 -4.70
N GLN A 175 20.07 -1.44 -4.80
CA GLN A 175 21.46 -1.88 -4.61
C GLN A 175 21.79 -2.17 -3.15
N LEU A 176 21.16 -1.46 -2.22
CA LEU A 176 21.40 -1.61 -0.78
C LEU A 176 20.64 -2.79 -0.19
N PHE A 177 19.42 -3.02 -0.69
CA PHE A 177 18.52 -4.08 -0.25
C PHE A 177 18.16 -4.95 -1.46
N PRO A 178 19.06 -5.85 -1.90
CA PRO A 178 18.74 -6.82 -2.94
C PRO A 178 17.59 -7.73 -2.47
N LEU A 179 16.72 -8.13 -3.39
CA LEU A 179 15.66 -9.08 -3.07
C LEU A 179 16.27 -10.41 -2.61
N ASN A 180 15.98 -10.80 -1.37
CA ASN A 180 16.25 -12.15 -0.90
C ASN A 180 15.23 -13.10 -1.56
N ASN A 181 15.66 -13.89 -2.54
CA ASN A 181 14.83 -14.83 -3.31
C ASN A 181 14.28 -16.03 -2.51
N GLN A 182 14.19 -15.95 -1.19
CA GLN A 182 13.73 -17.05 -0.32
C GLN A 182 12.20 -17.17 -0.21
N THR A 183 11.44 -16.69 -1.21
CA THR A 183 10.00 -16.97 -1.32
C THR A 183 9.81 -18.31 -2.01
N SER A 184 10.03 -19.42 -1.31
CA SER A 184 9.80 -20.75 -1.87
C SER A 184 9.07 -21.65 -0.89
N ILE A 185 7.82 -21.98 -1.26
CA ILE A 185 7.11 -23.25 -1.03
C ILE A 185 5.86 -23.20 -0.12
N GLU A 186 5.79 -22.39 0.93
CA GLU A 186 4.68 -22.49 1.91
C GLU A 186 3.36 -21.83 1.47
N ASP A 187 3.42 -20.82 0.60
CA ASP A 187 2.23 -20.05 0.16
C ASP A 187 1.24 -20.83 -0.72
N LYS A 188 1.64 -21.96 -1.33
CA LYS A 188 0.74 -22.74 -2.20
C LYS A 188 -0.20 -23.67 -1.42
N LEU A 189 0.10 -23.96 -0.15
CA LEU A 189 -0.78 -24.79 0.69
C LEU A 189 -1.90 -23.97 1.35
N PHE A 190 -1.59 -22.76 1.84
CA PHE A 190 -2.53 -21.97 2.66
C PHE A 190 -3.84 -21.60 1.95
N TRP A 191 -3.82 -21.44 0.62
CA TRP A 191 -4.97 -20.88 -0.12
C TRP A 191 -5.79 -21.90 -0.92
N LYS A 192 -5.36 -23.16 -1.02
CA LYS A 192 -6.20 -24.20 -1.66
C LYS A 192 -7.41 -24.58 -0.79
N ASP A 193 -7.30 -24.39 0.52
CA ASP A 193 -8.33 -24.81 1.47
C ASP A 193 -9.43 -23.77 1.74
N ILE A 194 -9.30 -22.56 1.16
CA ILE A 194 -10.28 -21.46 1.37
C ILE A 194 -11.38 -21.48 0.29
N GLN A 195 -11.31 -22.37 -0.71
CA GLN A 195 -12.28 -22.42 -1.81
C GLN A 195 -13.54 -23.27 -1.56
N ASP A 196 -13.58 -24.17 -0.56
CA ASP A 196 -14.72 -25.10 -0.42
C ASP A 196 -15.34 -25.07 0.99
N GLU A 197 -16.61 -24.66 1.05
CA GLU A 197 -17.73 -24.99 1.98
C GLU A 197 -17.52 -25.35 3.48
N GLN A 198 -16.32 -25.30 4.06
CA GLN A 198 -16.06 -25.55 5.48
C GLN A 198 -15.90 -24.25 6.27
N TYR A 199 -16.97 -23.46 6.31
CA TYR A 199 -16.98 -22.12 6.92
C TYR A 199 -17.10 -22.10 8.45
N ASP A 200 -17.47 -23.22 9.08
CA ASP A 200 -17.39 -23.39 10.55
C ASP A 200 -15.97 -23.68 11.03
N LYS A 201 -15.00 -23.76 10.10
CA LYS A 201 -13.57 -23.87 10.34
C LYS A 201 -12.82 -22.73 9.63
N LEU A 202 -13.30 -21.49 9.74
CA LEU A 202 -12.39 -20.35 9.61
C LEU A 202 -11.29 -20.60 10.64
N PRO A 203 -10.07 -20.91 10.19
CA PRO A 203 -9.19 -21.65 11.06
C PRO A 203 -8.73 -20.74 12.19
N LEU A 204 -8.77 -21.31 13.39
CA LEU A 204 -7.88 -21.06 14.53
C LEU A 204 -6.37 -21.20 14.16
N LEU A 205 -5.96 -20.90 12.92
CA LEU A 205 -4.60 -21.14 12.38
C LEU A 205 -3.98 -19.82 11.91
N ILE A 206 -3.92 -18.85 12.81
CA ILE A 206 -2.64 -18.16 12.98
C ILE A 206 -2.13 -18.74 14.29
N GLU A 207 -1.26 -19.76 14.22
CA GLU A 207 -0.45 -20.11 15.38
C GLU A 207 0.49 -18.92 15.62
N ILE A 208 0.01 -17.94 16.39
CA ILE A 208 0.68 -16.67 16.72
C ILE A 208 1.96 -16.90 17.55
N ASN A 209 2.16 -18.12 18.06
CA ASN A 209 3.28 -18.44 18.94
C ASN A 209 4.67 -18.32 18.27
N ASP A 210 4.76 -18.39 16.94
CA ASP A 210 6.06 -18.34 16.23
C ASP A 210 6.52 -16.90 15.88
N LEU A 211 5.67 -15.88 16.08
CA LEU A 211 6.13 -14.48 16.01
C LEU A 211 6.97 -14.10 17.24
N THR A 212 6.94 -14.91 18.29
CA THR A 212 7.72 -14.67 19.50
C THR A 212 9.00 -15.49 19.51
N LYS A 213 10.08 -14.84 19.05
CA LYS A 213 11.49 -14.96 19.53
C LYS A 213 12.55 -15.40 18.52
N GLU A 214 12.26 -16.13 17.43
CA GLU A 214 13.34 -16.70 16.60
C GLU A 214 13.51 -16.11 15.20
N GLU A 215 12.51 -15.43 14.61
CA GLU A 215 12.65 -14.83 13.26
C GLU A 215 12.94 -13.31 13.25
N PHE A 216 12.90 -12.66 14.42
CA PHE A 216 13.02 -11.21 14.54
C PHE A 216 14.32 -10.83 15.24
N SER A 217 15.45 -10.93 14.52
CA SER A 217 16.65 -10.22 14.96
C SER A 217 16.46 -8.73 14.67
N PRO A 218 16.46 -7.83 15.67
CA PRO A 218 16.58 -6.41 15.39
C PRO A 218 17.83 -6.19 14.55
N VAL A 219 17.72 -5.43 13.47
CA VAL A 219 18.89 -5.05 12.67
C VAL A 219 19.80 -4.22 13.57
N ASP A 220 21.04 -4.68 13.78
CA ASP A 220 22.00 -3.99 14.63
C ASP A 220 22.16 -2.53 14.19
N GLN A 221 22.14 -1.58 15.13
CA GLN A 221 22.32 -0.15 14.82
C GLN A 221 23.62 0.13 14.05
N GLN A 222 24.66 -0.68 14.28
CA GLN A 222 25.91 -0.63 13.54
C GLN A 222 25.75 -1.02 12.06
N GLN A 223 24.86 -1.98 11.76
CA GLN A 223 24.53 -2.37 10.39
C GLN A 223 23.71 -1.28 9.69
N ILE A 224 22.85 -0.57 10.42
CA ILE A 224 22.12 0.61 9.93
C ILE A 224 23.11 1.70 9.51
N ASP A 225 24.05 2.07 10.38
CA ASP A 225 25.02 3.12 10.11
C ASP A 225 25.96 2.78 8.93
N GLU A 226 26.40 1.52 8.83
CA GLU A 226 27.19 1.01 7.70
C GLU A 226 26.43 1.11 6.37
N ASN A 227 25.15 0.71 6.35
CA ASN A 227 24.33 0.76 5.16
C ASN A 227 23.98 2.20 4.74
N ILE A 228 23.77 3.10 5.70
CA ILE A 228 23.60 4.54 5.43
C ILE A 228 24.89 5.11 4.81
N LYS A 229 26.06 4.79 5.35
CA LYS A 229 27.35 5.20 4.76
C LYS A 229 27.49 4.71 3.32
N LYS A 230 27.16 3.44 3.06
CA LYS A 230 27.17 2.86 1.70
C LYS A 230 26.19 3.58 0.76
N MET A 231 24.99 3.92 1.25
CA MET A 231 24.01 4.70 0.48
C MET A 231 24.57 6.05 0.05
N ILE A 232 25.15 6.80 1.00
CA ILE A 232 25.74 8.11 0.75
C ILE A 232 26.93 7.98 -0.22
N GLN A 233 27.79 6.97 -0.05
CA GLN A 233 28.92 6.74 -0.96
C GLN A 233 28.47 6.39 -2.39
N SER A 234 27.45 5.54 -2.55
CA SER A 234 26.88 5.20 -3.86
C SER A 234 26.23 6.41 -4.53
N PHE A 235 25.52 7.23 -3.76
CA PHE A 235 24.95 8.49 -4.22
C PHE A 235 26.04 9.45 -4.73
N ILE A 236 27.09 9.66 -3.93
CA ILE A 236 28.23 10.49 -4.29
C ILE A 236 28.89 10.00 -5.59
N LYS A 237 29.09 8.68 -5.74
CA LYS A 237 29.66 8.08 -6.97
C LYS A 237 28.78 8.26 -8.20
N LEU A 238 27.46 8.26 -8.06
CA LEU A 238 26.54 8.44 -9.19
C LEU A 238 26.45 9.90 -9.64
N ILE A 239 26.60 10.83 -8.71
CA ILE A 239 26.35 12.25 -8.95
C ILE A 239 27.64 13.03 -9.26
N LEU A 240 28.74 12.76 -8.57
CA LEU A 240 30.01 13.48 -8.80
C LEU A 240 30.49 13.46 -10.27
N PRO A 241 30.41 12.34 -11.01
CA PRO A 241 30.85 12.32 -12.41
C PRO A 241 30.05 13.26 -13.33
N GLN A 242 28.84 13.66 -12.93
CA GLN A 242 28.01 14.59 -13.69
C GLN A 242 28.36 16.07 -13.42
N PHE A 243 29.13 16.36 -12.38
CA PHE A 243 29.57 17.72 -12.05
C PHE A 243 30.92 18.12 -12.68
N PHE A 244 31.70 17.15 -13.17
CA PHE A 244 33.05 17.36 -13.72
C PHE A 244 33.16 17.11 -15.23
N ASN A 245 32.03 16.93 -15.92
CA ASN A 245 31.93 16.87 -17.39
C ASN A 245 31.13 18.06 -17.90
#